data_AF-A0A524IDF9-F1
#
_entry.id   AF-A0A524IDF9-F1
#
_cell.length_a   1.000
_cell.length_b   1.000
_cell.length_c   1.000
_cell.angle_alpha   90.00
_cell.angle_beta   90.00
_cell.angle_gamma   90.00
#
_symmetry.space_group_name_H-M   'P 1'
#
loop_
_entity.id
_entity.type
_entity.pdbx_description
1 polymer ?
#
loop_
_entity_poly.entity_id
_entity_poly.type
_entity_poly.pdbx_seq_one_letter_code
_entity_poly.pdbx_strand_id
1 'polypeptide(L)'
;MPRGATDASLSPYHINRGKLYVQERFRGHFLIDPDNIASNIERTRFPIPSNSDHQGTKDYAGLVRAADLIGQLADPQRERKCAALFQEFLETGMAATLGFKTADDLRDDYPTFYWSAVTPYIQDGVRYLNITQKGKEWIAHLYSNVFAMEHREKIKKGLMKDG
;
A
#
# COMPACT_ATOMS: atom_id res chain seq x y z
N MET A 1 -13.21 20.55 3.04
CA MET A 1 -13.38 19.77 1.79
C MET A 1 -14.64 20.26 1.09
N PRO A 2 -14.71 20.20 -0.26
CA PRO A 2 -15.93 20.51 -0.99
C PRO A 2 -17.11 19.65 -0.52
N ARG A 3 -18.33 20.16 -0.65
CA ARG A 3 -19.54 19.39 -0.31
C ARG A 3 -19.63 18.15 -1.21
N GLY A 4 -19.75 16.97 -0.62
CA GLY A 4 -19.86 15.69 -1.33
C GLY A 4 -18.52 14.96 -1.56
N ALA A 5 -17.38 15.58 -1.21
CA ALA A 5 -16.08 14.91 -1.24
C ALA A 5 -15.91 13.95 -0.04
N THR A 6 -15.13 12.89 -0.25
CA THR A 6 -14.70 11.97 0.81
C THR A 6 -13.31 12.36 1.34
N ASP A 7 -12.79 11.61 2.30
CA ASP A 7 -11.41 11.81 2.79
C ASP A 7 -10.36 11.56 1.68
N ALA A 8 -10.74 10.89 0.57
CA ALA A 8 -9.88 10.70 -0.59
C ALA A 8 -9.41 12.03 -1.20
N SER A 9 -10.23 13.09 -1.15
CA SER A 9 -9.80 14.43 -1.59
C SER A 9 -8.61 15.00 -0.79
N LEU A 10 -8.31 14.45 0.38
CA LEU A 10 -7.15 14.80 1.20
C LEU A 10 -5.97 13.85 1.02
N SER A 11 -6.03 12.90 0.08
CA SER A 11 -4.93 12.01 -0.26
C SER A 11 -3.59 12.73 -0.47
N PRO A 12 -3.49 13.91 -1.12
CA PRO A 12 -2.20 14.63 -1.21
C PRO A 12 -1.54 14.97 0.13
N TYR A 13 -2.31 14.99 1.23
CA TYR A 13 -1.86 15.38 2.56
C TYR A 13 -1.78 14.21 3.56
N HIS A 14 -2.06 12.96 3.15
CA HIS A 14 -2.18 11.83 4.08
C HIS A 14 -0.94 11.62 4.98
N ILE A 15 0.27 11.69 4.41
CA ILE A 15 1.53 11.59 5.17
C ILE A 15 1.69 12.74 6.16
N ASN A 16 1.47 13.98 5.71
CA ASN A 16 1.61 15.17 6.55
C ASN A 16 0.61 15.13 7.72
N ARG A 17 -0.62 14.67 7.47
CA ARG A 17 -1.64 14.47 8.51
C ARG A 17 -1.19 13.42 9.53
N GLY A 18 -0.63 12.29 9.09
CA GLY A 18 -0.08 11.26 9.97
C GLY A 18 1.04 11.79 10.87
N LYS A 19 1.96 12.58 10.31
CA LYS A 19 3.05 13.22 11.06
C LYS A 19 2.52 14.20 12.11
N LEU A 20 1.57 15.07 11.73
CA LEU A 20 0.94 16.02 12.66
C LEU A 20 0.22 15.30 13.82
N TYR A 21 -0.48 14.19 13.52
CA TYR A 21 -1.15 13.39 14.54
C TYR A 21 -0.15 12.84 15.57
N VAL A 22 0.96 12.25 15.11
CA VAL A 22 2.02 11.73 16.00
C VAL A 22 2.63 12.85 16.84
N GLN A 23 2.95 13.98 16.21
CA GLN A 23 3.54 15.12 16.90
C GLN A 23 2.63 15.67 18.00
N GLU A 24 1.33 15.80 17.74
CA GLU A 24 0.37 16.29 18.74
C GLU A 24 0.16 15.24 19.85
N ARG A 25 0.01 13.96 19.47
CA ARG A 25 -0.32 12.87 20.40
C ARG A 25 0.78 12.57 21.41
N PHE A 26 2.03 12.75 21.01
CA PHE A 26 3.22 12.42 21.81
C PHE A 26 4.07 13.65 22.16
N ARG A 27 3.55 14.87 22.00
CA ARG A 27 4.25 16.09 22.41
C ARG A 27 4.64 16.00 23.89
N GLY A 28 5.94 16.16 24.17
CA GLY A 28 6.47 16.12 25.53
C GLY A 28 6.46 14.73 26.20
N HIS A 29 6.22 13.65 25.45
CA HIS A 29 6.26 12.30 26.00
C HIS A 29 7.69 11.89 26.37
N PHE A 30 7.88 11.37 27.58
CA PHE A 30 9.22 11.12 28.14
C PHE A 30 9.99 9.92 27.52
N LEU A 31 9.29 9.00 26.83
CA LEU A 31 9.92 7.83 26.17
C LEU A 31 9.78 7.81 24.65
N ILE A 32 8.89 8.63 24.10
CA ILE A 32 8.51 8.53 22.69
C ILE A 32 8.96 9.81 22.02
N ASP A 33 9.87 9.67 21.07
CA ASP A 33 10.33 10.77 20.23
C ASP A 33 9.38 10.91 19.02
N PRO A 34 8.48 11.92 19.02
CA PRO A 34 7.54 12.11 17.92
C PRO A 34 8.23 12.50 16.61
N ASP A 35 9.37 13.18 16.66
CA ASP A 35 10.05 13.66 15.45
C ASP A 35 10.76 12.51 14.73
N ASN A 36 11.32 11.56 15.49
CA ASN A 36 11.84 10.31 14.93
C ASN A 36 10.73 9.49 14.26
N ILE A 37 9.57 9.31 14.92
CA ILE A 37 8.44 8.60 14.30
C ILE A 37 7.95 9.33 13.04
N ALA A 38 7.80 10.65 13.09
CA ALA A 38 7.39 11.45 11.95
C ALA A 38 8.38 11.36 10.77
N SER A 39 9.68 11.25 11.06
CA SER A 39 10.73 11.00 10.06
C SER A 39 10.60 9.62 9.42
N ASN A 40 10.25 8.58 10.21
CA ASN A 40 10.00 7.25 9.65
C ASN A 40 8.74 7.23 8.76
N ILE A 41 7.67 7.93 9.15
CA ILE A 41 6.43 8.08 8.35
C ILE A 41 6.70 8.84 7.05
N GLU A 42 7.61 9.81 7.03
CA GLU A 42 7.96 10.57 5.82
C GLU A 42 8.37 9.64 4.66
N ARG A 43 9.04 8.53 4.94
CA ARG A 43 9.53 7.61 3.91
C ARG A 43 8.46 6.67 3.35
N THR A 44 7.20 6.80 3.79
CA THR A 44 6.05 6.09 3.18
C THR A 44 5.31 6.91 2.13
N ARG A 45 5.84 8.07 1.72
CA ARG A 45 5.28 8.83 0.58
C ARG A 45 5.19 7.95 -0.67
N PHE A 46 4.05 8.06 -1.34
CA PHE A 46 3.79 7.43 -2.63
C PHE A 46 3.32 8.47 -3.67
N PRO A 47 3.82 8.45 -4.92
CA PRO A 47 4.88 7.57 -5.44
C PRO A 47 6.21 7.78 -4.71
N ILE A 48 7.01 6.72 -4.59
CA ILE A 48 8.26 6.74 -3.84
C ILE A 48 9.23 7.70 -4.53
N PRO A 49 9.75 8.74 -3.85
CA PRO A 49 10.72 9.66 -4.43
C PRO A 49 11.98 8.94 -4.91
N SER A 50 12.54 9.37 -6.04
CA SER A 50 13.73 8.75 -6.66
C SER A 50 15.06 9.11 -5.99
N ASN A 51 15.06 9.93 -4.95
CA ASN A 51 16.29 10.33 -4.27
C ASN A 51 16.89 9.16 -3.45
N SER A 52 18.19 9.27 -3.14
CA SER A 52 18.96 8.23 -2.42
C SER A 52 18.37 7.89 -1.05
N ASP A 53 17.85 8.88 -0.34
CA ASP A 53 17.33 8.74 1.02
C ASP A 53 16.14 7.78 1.06
N HIS A 54 15.37 7.69 -0.02
CA HIS A 54 14.23 6.78 -0.12
C HIS A 54 14.63 5.37 -0.59
N GLN A 55 15.90 5.04 -0.82
CA GLN A 55 16.28 3.71 -1.32
C GLN A 55 16.59 2.70 -0.20
N GLY A 56 16.95 3.12 1.00
CA GLY A 56 17.24 2.22 2.13
C GLY A 56 16.04 1.35 2.55
N THR A 57 16.27 0.07 2.82
CA THR A 57 15.21 -0.92 3.16
C THR A 57 15.38 -1.57 4.53
N LYS A 58 16.53 -1.39 5.19
CA LYS A 58 16.88 -2.07 6.45
C LYS A 58 16.71 -1.22 7.70
N ASP A 59 16.72 0.10 7.52
CA ASP A 59 16.53 1.05 8.60
C ASP A 59 15.04 1.17 8.99
N TYR A 60 14.76 1.79 10.13
CA TYR A 60 13.39 1.85 10.65
C TYR A 60 12.39 2.44 9.66
N ALA A 61 12.74 3.55 9.02
CA ALA A 61 11.89 4.17 8.02
C ALA A 61 11.66 3.28 6.78
N GLY A 62 12.68 2.53 6.35
CA GLY A 62 12.56 1.54 5.28
C GLY A 62 11.61 0.40 5.66
N LEU A 63 11.67 -0.06 6.91
CA LEU A 63 10.78 -1.08 7.45
C LEU A 63 9.34 -0.59 7.66
N VAL A 64 9.15 0.67 8.06
CA VAL A 64 7.81 1.29 8.15
C VAL A 64 7.17 1.34 6.76
N ARG A 65 7.91 1.75 5.72
CA ARG A 65 7.42 1.68 4.34
C ARG A 65 7.13 0.25 3.90
N ALA A 66 8.01 -0.70 4.20
CA ALA A 66 7.76 -2.10 3.85
C ALA A 66 6.46 -2.60 4.51
N ALA A 67 6.20 -2.23 5.77
CA ALA A 67 4.96 -2.57 6.47
C ALA A 67 3.73 -1.92 5.84
N ASP A 68 3.81 -0.65 5.43
CA ASP A 68 2.73 0.07 4.73
C ASP A 68 2.36 -0.62 3.40
N LEU A 69 3.36 -0.87 2.56
CA LEU A 69 3.18 -1.55 1.27
C LEU A 69 2.66 -2.99 1.46
N ILE A 70 3.31 -3.79 2.30
CA ILE A 70 2.88 -5.19 2.54
C ILE A 70 1.46 -5.19 3.10
N GLY A 71 1.13 -4.32 4.05
CA GLY A 71 -0.20 -4.24 4.66
C GLY A 71 -1.29 -3.95 3.62
N GLN A 72 -1.04 -3.00 2.71
CA GLN A 72 -1.98 -2.67 1.63
C GLN A 72 -2.16 -3.84 0.65
N LEU A 73 -1.07 -4.49 0.24
CA LEU A 73 -1.09 -5.53 -0.78
C LEU A 73 -1.54 -6.90 -0.25
N ALA A 74 -1.27 -7.20 1.01
CA ALA A 74 -1.64 -8.45 1.66
C ALA A 74 -3.03 -8.40 2.32
N ASP A 75 -3.77 -7.29 2.20
CA ASP A 75 -5.11 -7.17 2.79
C ASP A 75 -6.04 -8.30 2.28
N PRO A 76 -6.55 -9.18 3.16
CA PRO A 76 -7.44 -10.27 2.76
C PRO A 76 -8.77 -9.78 2.14
N GLN A 77 -9.15 -8.53 2.41
CA GLN A 77 -10.37 -7.92 1.89
C GLN A 77 -10.14 -7.11 0.61
N ARG A 78 -8.93 -7.15 0.03
CA ARG A 78 -8.54 -6.31 -1.11
C ARG A 78 -9.50 -6.41 -2.29
N GLU A 79 -9.97 -7.63 -2.63
CA GLU A 79 -10.93 -7.82 -3.72
C GLU A 79 -12.23 -7.03 -3.51
N ARG A 80 -12.74 -7.02 -2.27
CA ARG A 80 -13.94 -6.27 -1.89
C ARG A 80 -13.68 -4.76 -1.88
N LYS A 81 -12.50 -4.35 -1.39
CA LYS A 81 -12.09 -2.94 -1.29
C LYS A 81 -11.71 -2.31 -2.63
N CYS A 82 -11.40 -3.11 -3.65
CA CYS A 82 -10.95 -2.63 -4.95
C CYS A 82 -11.94 -1.64 -5.61
N ALA A 83 -13.25 -1.88 -5.47
CA ALA A 83 -14.26 -0.98 -6.03
C ALA A 83 -14.26 0.39 -5.32
N ALA A 84 -14.09 0.40 -3.99
CA ALA A 84 -13.99 1.63 -3.22
C ALA A 84 -12.70 2.39 -3.56
N LEU A 85 -11.56 1.69 -3.62
CA LEU A 85 -10.27 2.28 -4.02
C LEU A 85 -10.34 2.91 -5.42
N PHE A 86 -11.03 2.27 -6.37
CA PHE A 86 -11.24 2.86 -7.68
C PHE A 86 -12.07 4.16 -7.63
N GLN A 87 -13.08 4.25 -6.74
CA GLN A 87 -13.80 5.52 -6.53
C GLN A 87 -12.88 6.61 -5.95
N GLU A 88 -11.99 6.26 -5.01
CA GLU A 88 -10.99 7.21 -4.50
C GLU A 88 -10.05 7.69 -5.62
N PHE A 89 -9.70 6.80 -6.56
CA PHE A 89 -8.88 7.14 -7.72
C PHE A 89 -9.61 8.06 -8.70
N LEU A 90 -10.93 7.89 -8.87
CA LEU A 90 -11.75 8.83 -9.64
C LEU A 90 -11.80 10.20 -8.96
N GLU A 91 -12.06 10.25 -7.65
CA GLU A 91 -12.17 11.49 -6.90
C GLU A 91 -10.86 12.30 -6.90
N THR A 92 -9.72 11.62 -6.83
CA THR A 92 -8.39 12.24 -6.83
C THR A 92 -7.85 12.53 -8.23
N GLY A 93 -8.51 12.06 -9.30
CA GLY A 93 -8.00 12.12 -10.66
C GLY A 93 -6.86 11.12 -10.98
N MET A 94 -6.51 10.26 -10.03
CA MET A 94 -5.51 9.22 -10.20
C MET A 94 -5.91 8.20 -11.28
N ALA A 95 -7.21 7.85 -11.37
CA ALA A 95 -7.71 6.93 -12.39
C ALA A 95 -7.38 7.43 -13.81
N ALA A 96 -7.62 8.72 -14.07
CA ALA A 96 -7.29 9.34 -15.36
C ALA A 96 -5.78 9.38 -15.60
N THR A 97 -4.97 9.67 -14.58
CA THR A 97 -3.50 9.70 -14.65
C THR A 97 -2.91 8.33 -14.99
N LEU A 98 -3.49 7.26 -14.45
CA LEU A 98 -3.08 5.88 -14.69
C LEU A 98 -3.78 5.24 -15.92
N GLY A 99 -4.72 5.95 -16.56
CA GLY A 99 -5.47 5.44 -17.70
C GLY A 99 -6.54 4.39 -17.35
N PHE A 100 -6.91 4.26 -16.08
CA PHE A 100 -7.92 3.32 -15.61
C PHE A 100 -9.34 3.84 -15.89
N LYS A 101 -10.17 2.99 -16.48
CA LYS A 101 -11.57 3.27 -16.81
C LYS A 101 -12.54 2.55 -15.89
N THR A 102 -12.11 1.44 -15.31
CA THR A 102 -12.91 0.56 -14.47
C THR A 102 -12.09 0.05 -13.29
N ALA A 103 -12.78 -0.50 -12.28
CA ALA A 103 -12.12 -1.20 -11.18
C ALA A 103 -11.41 -2.48 -11.64
N ASP A 104 -11.74 -3.04 -12.81
CA ASP A 104 -10.99 -4.18 -13.37
C ASP A 104 -9.61 -3.75 -13.88
N ASP A 105 -9.47 -2.55 -14.47
CA ASP A 105 -8.16 -2.04 -14.90
C ASP A 105 -7.19 -1.93 -13.70
N LEU A 106 -7.70 -1.50 -12.54
CA LEU A 106 -6.94 -1.47 -11.28
C LEU A 106 -6.53 -2.87 -10.79
N ARG A 107 -7.38 -3.89 -10.99
CA ARG A 107 -7.04 -5.28 -10.64
C ARG A 107 -5.99 -5.85 -11.58
N ASP A 108 -6.13 -5.56 -12.86
CA ASP A 108 -5.28 -6.09 -13.91
C ASP A 108 -3.87 -5.46 -13.86
N ASP A 109 -3.75 -4.19 -13.42
CA ASP A 109 -2.46 -3.53 -13.19
C ASP A 109 -1.76 -3.99 -11.89
N TYR A 110 -2.49 -4.61 -10.96
CA TYR A 110 -1.96 -4.95 -9.64
C TYR A 110 -0.64 -5.77 -9.66
N PRO A 111 -0.47 -6.80 -10.49
CA PRO A 111 0.81 -7.51 -10.58
C PRO A 111 1.95 -6.62 -11.08
N THR A 112 1.70 -5.78 -12.07
CA THR A 112 2.67 -4.80 -12.57
C THR A 112 3.09 -3.85 -11.47
N PHE A 113 2.12 -3.30 -10.72
CA PHE A 113 2.39 -2.46 -9.56
C PHE A 113 3.27 -3.18 -8.51
N TYR A 114 2.94 -4.43 -8.18
CA TYR A 114 3.73 -5.23 -7.25
C TYR A 114 5.18 -5.43 -7.71
N TRP A 115 5.39 -5.88 -8.94
CA TRP A 115 6.73 -6.20 -9.46
C TRP A 115 7.57 -4.95 -9.72
N SER A 116 6.99 -3.91 -10.30
CA SER A 116 7.73 -2.73 -10.74
C SER A 116 7.91 -1.69 -9.64
N ALA A 117 6.93 -1.50 -8.75
CA ALA A 117 6.96 -0.41 -7.77
C ALA A 117 7.20 -0.87 -6.32
N VAL A 118 6.74 -2.07 -5.95
CA VAL A 118 6.77 -2.53 -4.54
C VAL A 118 7.96 -3.43 -4.25
N THR A 119 8.24 -4.39 -5.12
CA THR A 119 9.27 -5.44 -4.94
C THR A 119 10.63 -4.91 -4.47
N PRO A 120 11.17 -3.79 -5.00
CA PRO A 120 12.47 -3.26 -4.56
C PRO A 120 12.53 -2.88 -3.07
N TYR A 121 11.39 -2.58 -2.43
CA TYR A 121 11.35 -1.96 -1.11
C TYR A 121 10.90 -2.88 0.02
N ILE A 122 10.41 -4.09 -0.29
CA ILE A 122 9.80 -4.98 0.71
C ILE A 122 10.66 -6.17 1.13
N GLN A 123 11.76 -6.47 0.43
CA GLN A 123 12.51 -7.72 0.61
C GLN A 123 13.02 -7.93 2.03
N ASP A 124 13.60 -6.89 2.64
CA ASP A 124 14.05 -6.98 4.04
C ASP A 124 12.86 -7.15 5.00
N GLY A 125 11.74 -6.46 4.75
CA GLY A 125 10.50 -6.61 5.53
C GLY A 125 9.94 -8.04 5.47
N VAL A 126 9.89 -8.63 4.27
CA VAL A 126 9.50 -10.03 4.07
C VAL A 126 10.45 -10.98 4.82
N ARG A 127 11.77 -10.74 4.76
CA ARG A 127 12.74 -11.55 5.52
C ARG A 127 12.44 -11.54 7.02
N TYR A 128 12.12 -10.37 7.59
CA TYR A 128 11.79 -10.27 9.02
C TYR A 128 10.44 -10.90 9.37
N LEU A 129 9.41 -10.74 8.52
CA LEU A 129 8.10 -11.37 8.73
C LEU A 129 8.18 -12.90 8.74
N ASN A 130 9.12 -13.49 8.01
CA ASN A 130 9.28 -14.95 7.93
C ASN A 130 9.71 -15.63 9.25
N ILE A 131 10.03 -14.86 10.30
CA ILE A 131 10.45 -15.39 11.60
C ILE A 131 9.25 -15.89 12.42
N THR A 132 8.09 -15.25 12.31
CA THR A 132 6.92 -15.54 13.16
C THR A 132 5.79 -16.19 12.37
N GLN A 133 4.93 -16.96 13.03
CA GLN A 133 3.76 -17.57 12.37
C GLN A 133 2.84 -16.52 11.75
N LYS A 134 2.50 -15.46 12.51
CA LYS A 134 1.68 -14.35 12.00
C LYS A 134 2.33 -13.63 10.82
N GLY A 135 3.65 -13.43 10.86
CA GLY A 135 4.35 -12.80 9.73
C GLY A 135 4.33 -13.67 8.48
N LYS A 136 4.45 -15.00 8.62
CA LYS A 136 4.28 -15.95 7.50
C LYS A 136 2.86 -15.92 6.92
N GLU A 137 1.83 -15.74 7.74
CA GLU A 137 0.44 -15.55 7.26
C GLU A 137 0.31 -14.30 6.38
N TRP A 138 0.89 -13.17 6.81
CA TRP A 138 0.94 -11.94 5.99
C TRP A 138 1.67 -12.14 4.67
N ILE A 139 2.80 -12.86 4.68
CA ILE A 139 3.53 -13.22 3.45
C ILE A 139 2.67 -14.10 2.54
N ALA A 140 1.96 -15.09 3.10
CA ALA A 140 1.08 -15.96 2.34
C ALA A 140 -0.07 -15.18 1.69
N HIS A 141 -0.71 -14.26 2.42
CA HIS A 141 -1.75 -13.40 1.86
C HIS A 141 -1.21 -12.47 0.77
N LEU A 142 -0.03 -11.87 0.97
CA LEU A 142 0.63 -11.04 -0.04
C LEU A 142 0.78 -11.80 -1.38
N TYR A 143 1.43 -12.97 -1.33
CA TYR A 143 1.69 -13.75 -2.54
C TYR A 143 0.43 -14.37 -3.12
N SER A 144 -0.52 -14.79 -2.29
CA SER A 144 -1.83 -15.27 -2.76
C SER A 144 -2.58 -14.18 -3.53
N ASN A 145 -2.58 -12.95 -3.02
CA ASN A 145 -3.22 -11.81 -3.69
C ASN A 145 -2.56 -11.46 -5.03
N VAL A 146 -1.23 -11.52 -5.13
CA VAL A 146 -0.49 -11.29 -6.39
C VAL A 146 -0.82 -12.40 -7.39
N PHE A 147 -0.66 -13.66 -6.97
CA PHE A 147 -0.92 -14.83 -7.81
C PHE A 147 -2.36 -14.88 -8.32
N ALA A 148 -3.34 -14.63 -7.45
CA ALA A 148 -4.75 -14.64 -7.84
C ALA A 148 -5.06 -13.63 -8.95
N MET A 149 -4.43 -12.44 -8.94
CA MET A 149 -4.62 -11.44 -9.98
C MET A 149 -3.86 -11.80 -11.27
N GLU A 150 -2.62 -12.27 -11.19
CA GLU A 150 -1.85 -12.72 -12.36
C GLU A 150 -2.55 -13.83 -13.14
N HIS A 151 -3.26 -14.70 -12.43
CA HIS A 151 -3.91 -15.88 -13.02
C HIS A 151 -5.43 -15.74 -13.17
N ARG A 152 -6.00 -14.56 -12.89
CA ARG A 152 -7.45 -14.32 -12.83
C ARG A 152 -8.20 -14.78 -14.08
N GLU A 153 -7.70 -14.46 -15.27
CA GLU A 153 -8.35 -14.82 -16.54
C GLU A 153 -8.28 -16.32 -16.86
N LYS A 154 -7.23 -17.01 -16.40
CA LYS A 154 -7.13 -18.48 -16.54
C LYS A 154 -8.10 -19.18 -15.59
N ILE A 155 -8.22 -18.67 -14.36
CA ILE A 155 -9.14 -19.20 -13.34
C ILE A 155 -10.60 -19.04 -13.79
N LYS A 156 -10.99 -17.84 -14.27
CA LYS A 156 -12.34 -17.60 -14.81
C LYS A 156 -12.69 -18.55 -15.97
N LYS A 157 -11.76 -18.75 -16.90
CA LYS A 157 -11.97 -19.65 -18.06
C LYS A 157 -12.07 -21.13 -17.66
N GLY A 158 -11.42 -21.55 -16.59
CA GLY A 158 -11.58 -22.91 -16.03
C GLY A 158 -12.99 -23.10 -15.46
N LEU A 159 -13.45 -22.17 -14.63
CA LEU A 159 -14.76 -22.23 -13.97
C LEU A 159 -15.94 -22.19 -14.96
N MET A 160 -15.80 -21.51 -16.10
CA MET A 160 -16.85 -21.45 -17.14
C MET A 160 -16.89 -22.67 -18.07
N LYS A 161 -15.88 -23.56 -18.03
CA LYS A 161 -15.88 -24.80 -18.85
C LYS A 161 -16.56 -25.97 -18.16
N ASP A 162 -16.78 -25.86 -16.85
CA ASP A 162 -17.34 -26.92 -16.00
C ASP A 162 -18.82 -26.65 -15.60
N GLY A 163 -19.49 -25.68 -16.23
CA GLY A 163 -20.91 -25.34 -16.03
C GLY A 163 -21.67 -25.23 -17.33
#